data_AF-A0A5N7SKI8-F1
#
_entry.id   AF-A0A5N7SKI8-F1
#
_cell.length_a   1.000
_cell.length_b   1.000
_cell.length_c   1.000
_cell.angle_alpha   90.00
_cell.angle_beta   90.00
_cell.angle_gamma   90.00
#
_symmetry.space_group_name_H-M   'P 1'
#
loop_
_entity.id
_entity.type
_entity.pdbx_description
1 polymer ?
#
loop_
_entity_poly.entity_id
_entity_poly.type
_entity_poly.pdbx_seq_one_letter_code
_entity_poly.pdbx_strand_id
1 'polypeptide(L)' 'RRLTALIEQARAYSFDFLEWKRRFELKKHWQVHTKKVCPLCGGPISKLYMGTTRRRTFFCPNDQVLYGH' A
#
# COMPACT_ATOMS: atom_id res chain seq x y z
N ARG A 1 -11.34 -16.00 -4.49
CA ARG A 1 -11.25 -14.96 -5.54
C ARG A 1 -10.34 -13.83 -5.06
N ARG A 2 -9.18 -13.57 -5.68
CA ARG A 2 -8.24 -12.51 -5.24
C ARG A 2 -8.75 -11.09 -5.51
N LEU A 3 -9.44 -10.87 -6.63
CA LEU A 3 -10.00 -9.56 -6.99
C LEU A 3 -11.07 -9.08 -6.00
N THR A 4 -11.97 -9.98 -5.59
CA THR A 4 -13.01 -9.66 -4.59
C THR A 4 -12.40 -9.23 -3.26
N ALA A 5 -11.40 -9.95 -2.76
CA ALA A 5 -10.69 -9.59 -1.53
C ALA A 5 -10.01 -8.22 -1.64
N LEU A 6 -9.42 -7.89 -2.80
CA LEU A 6 -8.80 -6.58 -3.03
C LEU A 6 -9.83 -5.45 -2.99
N ILE A 7 -11.00 -5.64 -3.58
CA ILE A 7 -12.09 -4.64 -3.56
C ILE A 7 -12.59 -4.43 -2.13
N GLU A 8 -12.80 -5.52 -1.38
CA GLU A 8 -13.25 -5.47 0.02
C GLU A 8 -12.24 -4.73 0.90
N GLN A 9 -10.96 -5.07 0.78
CA GLN A 9 -9.88 -4.42 1.53
C GLN A 9 -9.75 -2.94 1.18
N ALA A 10 -9.84 -2.56 -0.09
CA ALA A 10 -9.77 -1.15 -0.50
C ALA A 10 -10.93 -0.33 0.07
N ARG A 11 -12.14 -0.92 0.10
CA ARG A 11 -13.32 -0.28 0.70
C ARG A 11 -13.15 -0.11 2.20
N ALA A 12 -12.77 -1.16 2.93
CA ALA A 12 -12.55 -1.09 4.38
C ALA A 12 -11.49 -0.04 4.74
N TYR A 13 -10.33 -0.09 4.06
CA TYR A 13 -9.24 0.87 4.27
C TYR A 13 -9.67 2.31 4.01
N SER A 14 -10.60 2.57 3.08
CA SER A 14 -11.09 3.94 2.82
C SER A 14 -11.87 4.52 4.00
N PHE A 15 -12.63 3.69 4.72
CA PHE A 15 -13.33 4.10 5.94
C PHE A 15 -12.35 4.30 7.10
N ASP A 16 -11.43 3.35 7.30
CA ASP A 16 -10.38 3.46 8.33
C ASP A 16 -9.54 4.72 8.12
N PHE A 17 -9.16 4.99 6.87
CA PHE A 17 -8.42 6.19 6.49
C PHE A 17 -9.15 7.47 6.90
N LEU A 18 -10.47 7.53 6.65
CA LEU A 18 -11.28 8.70 7.03
C LEU A 18 -11.30 8.88 8.56
N GLU A 19 -11.47 7.80 9.32
CA GLU A 19 -11.44 7.85 10.78
C GLU A 19 -10.07 8.32 11.29
N TRP A 20 -8.98 7.70 10.82
CA TRP A 20 -7.63 8.07 11.24
C TRP A 20 -7.27 9.50 10.86
N LYS A 21 -7.80 9.99 9.73
CA LYS A 21 -7.63 11.39 9.33
C LYS A 21 -8.35 12.33 10.30
N ARG A 22 -9.58 12.01 10.73
CA ARG A 22 -10.32 12.79 11.74
C ARG A 22 -9.62 12.81 13.09
N ARG A 23 -8.93 11.72 13.44
CA ARG A 23 -8.15 11.57 14.67
C ARG A 23 -6.72 12.12 14.59
N PHE A 24 -6.30 12.61 13.41
CA PHE A 24 -4.93 13.05 13.14
C PHE A 24 -3.85 11.95 13.29
N GLU A 25 -4.22 10.68 13.17
CA GLU A 25 -3.33 9.52 13.37
C GLU A 25 -2.88 8.85 12.08
N LEU A 26 -3.33 9.36 10.92
CA LEU A 26 -3.17 8.71 9.61
C LEU A 26 -1.76 8.18 9.31
N LYS A 27 -0.70 8.95 9.59
CA LYS A 27 0.69 8.55 9.32
C LYS A 27 1.15 7.31 10.10
N LYS A 28 0.54 7.05 11.26
CA LYS A 28 0.85 5.88 12.10
C LYS A 28 0.42 4.57 11.42
N HIS A 29 -0.60 4.63 10.58
CA HIS A 29 -1.21 3.44 9.96
C HIS A 29 -0.62 3.08 8.58
N TRP A 30 0.31 3.88 8.04
CA TRP A 30 0.95 3.56 6.77
C TRP A 30 1.86 2.33 6.88
N GLN A 31 1.51 1.27 6.17
CA GLN A 31 2.33 0.06 6.09
C GLN A 31 3.56 0.24 5.19
N VAL A 32 3.36 0.80 3.98
CA VAL A 32 4.43 0.92 2.97
C VAL A 32 4.63 2.35 2.46
N HIS A 33 3.62 3.21 2.56
CA HIS A 33 3.70 4.56 1.99
C HIS A 33 4.81 5.38 2.66
N THR A 34 5.81 5.78 1.87
CA THR A 34 7.01 6.52 2.34
C THR A 34 7.82 5.80 3.42
N LYS A 35 7.61 4.49 3.61
CA LYS A 35 8.41 3.66 4.51
C LYS A 35 9.61 3.08 3.76
N LYS A 36 10.67 2.74 4.50
CA LYS A 36 11.88 2.10 3.96
C LYS A 36 11.87 0.59 4.09
N VAL A 37 11.12 0.05 5.06
CA VAL A 37 11.15 -1.35 5.47
C VAL A 37 9.74 -1.92 5.42
N CYS A 38 9.59 -3.13 4.88
CA CYS A 38 8.34 -3.85 4.84
C CYS A 38 7.98 -4.39 6.24
N PRO A 39 6.75 -4.15 6.73
CA PRO A 39 6.34 -4.66 8.05
C PRO A 39 6.13 -6.17 8.09
N LEU A 40 6.07 -6.85 6.93
CA LEU A 40 5.85 -8.30 6.84
C LEU A 40 7.17 -9.08 6.81
N CYS A 41 7.99 -8.85 5.78
CA CYS A 41 9.24 -9.60 5.60
C CYS A 41 10.51 -8.88 6.09
N GLY A 42 10.42 -7.61 6.52
CA GLY A 42 11.57 -6.80 6.91
C GLY A 42 12.47 -6.35 5.75
N GLY A 43 12.13 -6.69 4.50
CA GLY A 43 12.87 -6.27 3.31
C GLY A 43 12.70 -4.78 2.95
N PRO A 44 13.50 -4.25 2.01
CA PRO A 44 13.39 -2.87 1.57
C PRO A 44 12.11 -2.63 0.76
N ILE A 45 11.49 -1.46 0.94
CA ILE A 45 10.37 -0.99 0.10
C ILE A 45 10.90 -0.31 -1.15
N SER A 46 10.40 -0.75 -2.30
CA SER A 46 10.69 -0.16 -3.61
C SER A 46 9.77 1.03 -3.89
N LYS A 47 10.32 2.09 -4.49
CA LYS A 47 9.59 3.25 -4.97
C LYS A 47 9.78 3.40 -6.47
N LEU A 48 8.70 3.33 -7.23
CA LEU A 48 8.70 3.54 -8.68
C LEU A 48 7.77 4.68 -9.09
N TYR A 49 7.94 5.17 -10.32
CA TYR A 49 7.06 6.14 -10.96
C TYR A 49 6.32 5.43 -12.08
N MET A 50 5.04 5.13 -11.87
CA MET A 50 4.25 4.25 -12.73
C MET A 50 3.22 5.01 -13.58
N GLY A 51 2.92 4.45 -14.75
CA GLY A 51 1.95 4.98 -15.70
C GLY A 51 2.40 6.27 -16.40
N THR A 52 1.53 6.80 -17.27
CA THR A 52 1.77 8.01 -18.07
C THR A 52 2.00 9.25 -17.22
N THR A 53 1.26 9.37 -16.11
CA THR A 53 1.35 10.49 -15.17
C THR A 53 2.45 10.32 -14.12
N ARG A 54 3.26 9.25 -14.22
CA ARG A 54 4.39 8.98 -13.32
C ARG A 54 3.98 9.05 -11.84
N ARG A 55 2.89 8.37 -11.47
CA ARG A 55 2.44 8.31 -10.07
C ARG A 55 3.45 7.54 -9.25
N ARG A 56 3.81 8.09 -8.09
CA ARG A 56 4.72 7.42 -7.14
C ARG A 56 4.00 6.22 -6.52
N THR A 57 4.57 5.04 -6.69
CA THR A 57 4.07 3.79 -6.13
C THR A 57 5.11 3.20 -5.19
N PHE A 58 4.66 2.69 -4.04
CA PHE A 58 5.49 2.04 -3.03
C PHE A 58 5.00 0.61 -2.84
N PHE A 59 5.89 -0.37 -2.87
CA PHE A 59 5.55 -1.78 -2.69
C PHE A 59 6.75 -2.58 -2.20
N CYS A 60 6.49 -3.73 -1.59
CA CYS A 60 7.53 -4.69 -1.24
C CYS A 60 7.77 -5.65 -2.43
N PRO A 61 8.98 -5.71 -3.02
CA PRO A 61 9.24 -6.61 -4.15
C PRO A 61 9.18 -8.10 -3.76
N ASN A 62 9.41 -8.43 -2.48
CA ASN A 62 9.35 -9.80 -1.98
C ASN A 62 7.90 -10.28 -1.79
N ASP A 63 7.04 -9.42 -1.24
CA ASP A 63 5.66 -9.80 -0.86
C ASP A 63 4.63 -9.46 -1.96
N GLN A 64 4.93 -8.48 -2.82
CA GLN A 64 4.07 -8.01 -3.91
C GLN A 64 4.73 -8.26 -5.26
N VAL A 65 4.95 -9.54 -5.57
CA VAL A 65 5.57 -9.96 -6.83
C VAL A 65 4.69 -9.65 -8.03
N LEU A 66 5.34 -9.26 -9.13
CA LEU A 66 4.67 -9.11 -10.42
C LEU A 66 4.45 -10.51 -11.02
N TYR A 67 3.22 -10.97 -11.01
CA TYR A 67 2.82 -12.13 -11.80
C TYR A 67 2.70 -11.66 -13.25
N GLY A 68 3.55 -12.19 -14.12
CA GLY A 68 3.48 -11.92 -15.56
C GLY A 68 2.10 -12.25 -16.13
N HIS A 69 1.81 -11.68 -17.29
CA HIS A 69 0.63 -12.05 -18.08
C HIS A 69 0.85 -13.37 -18.81
#